data_AF-A0A7W1TQE1-F1
#
_entry.id   AF-A0A7W1TQE1-F1
#
_cell.length_a   1.000
_cell.length_b   1.000
_cell.length_c   1.000
_cell.angle_alpha   90.00
_cell.angle_beta   90.00
_cell.angle_gamma   90.00
#
_symmetry.space_group_name_H-M   'P 1'
#
loop_
_entity.id
_entity.type
_entity.pdbx_description
1 polymer ?
#
loop_
_entity_poly.entity_id
_entity_poly.type
_entity_poly.pdbx_seq_one_letter_code
_entity_poly.pdbx_strand_id
1 'polypeptide(L)' 'MDNMRIPAHFDGNQIILDEPVELDQDAKLLITVLPKELTDDHEAWIRLSQQGLANAYSDDEVEYTLDSIKEFNPDYEGR' A
#
# COMPACT_ATOMS: atom_id res chain seq x y z
N MET A 1 24.56 -6.33 -10.29
CA MET A 1 23.55 -5.27 -10.23
C MET A 1 22.32 -5.88 -9.61
N ASP A 2 21.72 -5.18 -8.65
CA ASP A 2 20.48 -5.62 -8.03
C ASP A 2 19.30 -5.30 -8.95
N ASN A 3 18.18 -6.00 -8.74
CA ASN A 3 16.95 -5.72 -9.46
C ASN A 3 16.43 -4.32 -9.09
N MET A 4 16.19 -3.48 -10.10
CA MET A 4 15.53 -2.19 -9.93
C MET A 4 14.15 -2.19 -10.58
N ARG A 5 13.21 -1.48 -9.96
CA ARG A 5 11.89 -1.21 -10.54
C ARG A 5 11.95 0.15 -11.22
N ILE A 6 11.68 0.18 -12.52
CA ILE A 6 11.66 1.40 -13.32
C ILE A 6 10.19 1.71 -13.69
N PRO A 7 9.67 2.91 -13.37
CA PRO A 7 8.34 3.34 -13.82
C PRO A 7 8.32 3.51 -15.34
N ALA A 8 7.27 3.01 -15.97
CA ALA A 8 7.08 3.07 -17.40
C ALA A 8 5.60 2.97 -17.77
N HIS A 9 5.22 3.55 -18.91
CA HIS A 9 3.90 3.41 -19.49
C HIS A 9 3.98 2.94 -20.94
N PHE A 10 2.89 2.34 -21.42
CA PHE A 10 2.72 2.01 -22.83
C PHE A 10 2.01 3.16 -23.53
N ASP A 11 2.66 3.77 -24.52
CA ASP A 11 2.12 4.93 -25.26
C ASP A 11 1.12 4.54 -26.37
N GLY A 12 0.89 3.24 -26.55
CA GLY A 12 0.08 2.67 -27.64
C GLY A 12 0.91 1.98 -28.72
N ASN A 13 2.22 2.22 -28.76
CA ASN A 13 3.15 1.63 -29.73
C ASN A 13 4.37 0.99 -29.06
N GLN A 14 4.91 1.63 -28.02
CA GLN A 14 6.13 1.21 -27.33
C GLN A 14 6.06 1.48 -25.82
N ILE A 15 6.95 0.83 -25.07
CA ILE A 15 7.12 1.07 -23.63
C ILE A 15 8.05 2.27 -23.48
N ILE A 16 7.57 3.30 -22.79
CA ILE A 16 8.33 4.52 -22.48
C ILE A 16 8.71 4.48 -21.01
N LEU A 17 10.01 4.62 -20.71
CA LEU A 17 10.47 4.83 -19.34
C LEU A 17 10.10 6.25 -18.93
N ASP A 18 9.46 6.39 -17.77
CA ASP A 18 9.00 7.70 -17.29
C ASP A 18 10.17 8.57 -16.79
N GLU A 19 11.29 7.93 -16.49
CA GLU A 19 12.51 8.55 -15.99
C GLU A 19 13.72 8.12 -16.84
N PRO A 20 14.74 8.98 -17.01
CA PRO A 20 15.98 8.61 -17.68
C PRO A 20 16.71 7.52 -16.90
N VAL A 21 16.98 6.39 -17.56
CA VAL A 21 17.76 5.28 -17.00
C VAL A 21 18.78 4.79 -18.03
N GLU A 22 20.03 4.63 -17.60
CA GLU A 22 21.06 4.00 -18.42
C GLU A 22 20.90 2.48 -18.36
N LEU A 23 20.77 1.85 -19.53
CA LEU A 23 20.67 0.40 -19.68
C LEU A 23 21.83 -0.08 -20.53
N ASP A 24 22.49 -1.15 -20.08
CA ASP A 24 23.48 -1.85 -20.88
C ASP A 24 22.84 -2.43 -22.15
N GLN A 25 23.64 -2.56 -23.21
CA GLN A 25 23.23 -3.27 -24.41
C GLN A 25 22.82 -4.71 -24.05
N ASP A 26 21.68 -5.17 -24.58
CA ASP A 26 21.11 -6.50 -24.34
C ASP A 26 20.80 -6.80 -22.86
N ALA A 27 20.58 -5.75 -22.04
CA ALA A 27 20.11 -5.90 -20.68
C ALA A 27 18.82 -6.76 -20.62
N LYS A 28 18.80 -7.75 -19.71
CA LYS A 28 17.63 -8.60 -19.50
C LYS A 28 16.57 -7.82 -18.72
N LEU A 29 15.40 -7.66 -19.32
CA LEU A 29 14.27 -6.94 -18.70
C LEU A 29 13.17 -7.92 -18.25
N LEU A 30 12.57 -7.65 -17.10
CA LEU A 30 11.33 -8.29 -16.64
C LEU A 30 10.20 -7.26 -16.77
N ILE A 31 9.25 -7.52 -17.67
CA ILE A 31 8.13 -6.60 -17.91
C ILE A 31 6.91 -7.10 -17.14
N THR A 32 6.36 -6.24 -16.28
CA THR A 32 5.10 -6.48 -15.57
C THR A 32 4.09 -5.41 -15.97
N VAL A 33 2.97 -5.82 -16.57
CA VAL A 33 1.88 -4.90 -16.93
C VAL A 33 0.96 -4.73 -15.74
N LEU A 34 0.83 -3.50 -15.27
CA LEU A 34 -0.09 -3.16 -14.17
C LEU A 34 -1.50 -2.92 -14.72
N PRO A 35 -2.56 -3.28 -13.99
CA PRO A 35 -3.92 -2.96 -14.37
C PRO A 35 -4.10 -1.43 -14.44
N LYS A 36 -4.83 -0.95 -15.45
CA LYS A 36 -5.10 0.48 -15.66
C LYS A 36 -5.93 1.12 -14.54
N GLU A 37 -6.83 0.33 -13.97
CA GLU A 37 -7.72 0.75 -12.90
C GLU A 37 -7.42 -0.08 -11.67
N LEU A 38 -7.43 0.59 -10.53
CA LEU A 38 -7.67 -0.06 -9.26
C LEU A 38 -9.01 -0.78 -9.43
N THR A 39 -9.01 -2.10 -9.33
CA THR A 39 -10.23 -2.89 -9.52
C THR A 39 -11.35 -2.35 -8.61
N ASP A 40 -12.62 -2.57 -8.96
CA ASP A 40 -13.76 -2.21 -8.09
C ASP A 40 -13.52 -2.65 -6.63
N ASP A 41 -12.86 -3.80 -6.45
CA ASP A 41 -12.45 -4.33 -5.15
C ASP A 41 -11.47 -3.41 -4.39
N HIS A 42 -10.52 -2.78 -5.08
CA HIS A 42 -9.59 -1.86 -4.44
C HIS A 42 -10.29 -0.56 -4.02
N GLU A 43 -11.18 -0.01 -4.83
CA GLU A 43 -11.99 1.14 -4.41
C GLU A 43 -12.90 0.79 -3.23
N ALA A 44 -13.54 -0.37 -3.26
CA ALA A 44 -14.34 -0.89 -2.16
C ALA A 44 -13.50 -1.05 -0.88
N TRP A 45 -12.27 -1.55 -1.01
CA TRP A 45 -11.33 -1.71 0.10
C TRP A 45 -10.86 -0.38 0.68
N ILE A 46 -10.58 0.61 -0.17
CA ILE A 46 -10.25 1.97 0.27
C ILE A 46 -11.42 2.58 1.02
N ARG A 47 -12.65 2.47 0.49
CA ARG A 47 -13.85 2.99 1.14
C ARG A 47 -14.10 2.33 2.50
N LEU A 48 -13.97 1.00 2.57
CA LEU A 48 -14.09 0.26 3.82
C LEU A 48 -13.05 0.72 4.85
N SER A 49 -11.80 0.88 4.43
CA SER A 49 -10.70 1.32 5.28
C SER A 49 -10.91 2.73 5.81
N GLN A 50 -11.36 3.66 4.95
CA GLN A 50 -11.70 5.03 5.34
C GLN A 50 -12.84 5.07 6.36
N GLN A 51 -13.89 4.26 6.15
CA GLN A 51 -15.00 4.19 7.09
C GLN A 51 -14.55 3.62 8.45
N GLY A 52 -13.73 2.57 8.45
CA GLY A 52 -13.17 2.00 9.68
C GLY A 52 -12.34 3.01 10.44
N LEU A 53 -11.52 3.79 9.72
CA LEU A 53 -10.73 4.87 10.31
C LEU A 53 -11.62 5.97 10.90
N ALA A 54 -12.64 6.43 10.18
CA ALA A 54 -13.56 7.45 10.68
C ALA A 54 -14.28 6.98 11.96
N ASN A 55 -14.72 5.72 12.00
CA ASN A 55 -15.39 5.15 13.17
C ASN A 55 -14.45 5.04 14.38
N ALA A 56 -13.18 4.68 14.17
CA ALA A 56 -12.20 4.56 15.26
C ALA A 56 -11.86 5.90 15.94
N TYR A 57 -12.21 7.03 15.30
CA TYR A 57 -12.00 8.37 15.83
C TYR A 57 -13.32 9.16 15.93
N SER A 58 -14.47 8.49 15.88
CA SER A 58 -15.76 9.13 16.08
C SER A 58 -16.07 9.32 17.56
N ASP A 59 -16.95 10.27 17.87
CA ASP A 59 -17.42 10.50 19.25
C ASP A 59 -18.18 9.29 19.85
N ASP A 60 -18.65 8.36 19.01
CA ASP A 60 -19.35 7.13 19.42
C ASP A 60 -18.39 5.95 19.72
N GLU A 61 -17.07 6.17 19.63
CA GLU A 61 -16.07 5.16 19.94
C GLU A 61 -16.04 4.84 21.45
N VAL A 62 -15.89 3.55 21.78
CA VAL A 62 -15.96 3.09 23.17
C VAL A 62 -14.59 3.18 23.81
N GLU A 63 -14.47 4.04 24.82
CA GLU A 63 -13.24 4.18 25.61
C GLU A 63 -12.79 2.83 26.21
N TYR A 64 -11.62 2.36 25.76
CA TYR A 64 -10.99 1.15 26.27
C TYR A 64 -10.28 1.41 27.60
N THR A 65 -11.03 1.31 28.69
CA THR A 65 -10.50 1.46 30.06
C THR A 65 -9.63 0.28 30.49
N LEU A 66 -8.82 0.47 31.54
CA LEU A 66 -8.00 -0.61 32.16
C LEU A 66 -8.83 -1.82 32.60
N ASP A 67 -10.10 -1.62 32.94
CA ASP A 67 -11.03 -2.70 33.30
C ASP A 67 -11.38 -3.61 32.10
N SER A 68 -11.06 -3.17 30.87
CA SER A 68 -11.22 -3.96 29.64
C SER A 68 -10.07 -4.97 29.44
N ILE A 69 -9.01 -4.91 30.25
CA ILE A 69 -7.86 -5.80 30.15
C ILE A 69 -8.24 -7.19 30.68
N LYS A 70 -8.24 -8.19 29.78
CA LYS A 70 -8.51 -9.59 30.16
C LYS A 70 -7.35 -10.26 30.91
N GLU A 71 -6.13 -9.95 30.52
CA GLU A 71 -4.91 -10.45 31.13
C GLU A 71 -3.86 -9.35 31.12
N PHE A 72 -3.26 -9.08 32.28
CA PHE A 72 -2.26 -8.04 32.42
C PHE A 72 -0.92 -8.53 31.88
N ASN A 73 -0.30 -7.76 30.99
CA ASN A 73 1.06 -8.02 30.52
C ASN A 73 2.09 -7.44 31.51
N PRO A 74 2.81 -8.27 32.29
CA PRO A 74 3.77 -7.79 33.29
C PRO A 74 5.01 -7.12 32.67
N ASP A 75 5.29 -7.39 31.38
CA ASP A 75 6.42 -6.82 30.65
C ASP A 75 6.05 -5.49 29.95
N TYR A 76 4.82 -5.02 30.11
CA TYR A 76 4.41 -3.73 29.56
C TYR A 76 4.99 -2.58 30.39
N GLU A 77 6.04 -1.92 29.87
CA GLU A 77 6.78 -0.84 30.57
C GLU A 77 6.00 0.49 30.76
N GLY A 78 4.68 0.50 30.49
CA GLY A 78 3.73 1.62 30.67
C GLY A 78 4.34 2.97 31.05
N ARG A 79 4.66 3.79 30.05
CA ARG A 79 5.00 5.20 30.22
C ARG A 79 3.89 6.09 29.71
#